data_AF-A0A3S5CL05-F1
#
_entry.id   AF-A0A3S5CL05-F1
#
_cell.length_a   1.000
_cell.length_b   1.000
_cell.length_c   1.000
_cell.angle_alpha   90.00
_cell.angle_beta   90.00
_cell.angle_gamma   90.00
#
_symmetry.space_group_name_H-M   'P 1'
#
loop_
_entity.id
_entity.type
_entity.pdbx_description
1 polymer ?
#
loop_
_entity_poly.entity_id
_entity_poly.type
_entity_poly.pdbx_seq_one_letter_code
_entity_poly.pdbx_strand_id
1 'polypeptide(L)'
;MRCRFFDLHNVFPEYFVISVPLFDDVIKDELDEWLYFAKHSEVKDDFKSPYMKKVAERLSVLKMTTEERQHYQNYVNESLKERDYLVAAKTEDKAEDKIEIAKKMLKEGYTVETVSKLTTSSYEEIEKLKDIL
;
A
#
# COMPACT_ATOMS: atom_id res chain seq x y z
N MET A 1 3.73 -7.74 76.66
CA MET A 1 4.18 -7.60 75.27
C MET A 1 4.17 -8.97 74.61
N ARG A 2 3.38 -9.19 73.56
CA ARG A 2 3.33 -10.47 72.83
C ARG A 2 3.76 -10.20 71.39
N CYS A 3 5.04 -10.37 71.09
CA CYS A 3 5.52 -10.35 69.72
C CYS A 3 4.95 -11.56 68.99
N ARG A 4 4.19 -11.33 67.92
CA ARG A 4 3.84 -12.37 66.95
C ARG A 4 5.05 -12.52 66.03
N PHE A 5 5.74 -13.65 66.14
CA PHE A 5 6.67 -14.08 65.09
C PHE A 5 5.83 -14.33 63.84
N PHE A 6 6.05 -13.53 62.78
CA PHE A 6 5.55 -13.88 61.45
C PHE A 6 6.50 -14.93 60.89
N ASP A 7 6.03 -16.16 60.86
CA ASP A 7 6.76 -17.30 60.34
C ASP A 7 6.86 -17.17 58.82
N LEU A 8 8.02 -16.74 58.32
CA LEU A 8 8.33 -16.50 56.90
C LEU A 8 8.60 -17.82 56.14
N HIS A 9 7.90 -18.91 56.49
CA HIS A 9 8.21 -20.26 56.00
C HIS A 9 7.27 -20.80 54.93
N ASN A 10 6.42 -19.97 54.31
CA ASN A 10 5.53 -20.43 53.24
C ASN A 10 5.62 -19.61 51.95
N VAL A 11 6.84 -19.44 51.43
CA VAL A 11 7.07 -18.95 50.07
C VAL A 11 7.62 -20.10 49.23
N PHE A 12 6.77 -21.11 48.98
CA PHE A 12 7.03 -22.10 47.93
C PHE A 12 6.59 -21.49 46.60
N PRO A 13 7.39 -21.53 45.52
CA PRO A 13 6.92 -21.11 44.21
C PRO A 13 5.83 -22.08 43.73
N GLU A 14 4.63 -21.56 43.48
CA GLU A 14 3.58 -22.27 42.76
C GLU A 14 3.99 -22.37 41.29
N TYR A 15 4.38 -23.58 40.85
CA TYR A 15 4.64 -23.84 39.44
C TYR A 15 3.32 -24.17 38.73
N PHE A 16 2.90 -23.31 37.81
CA PHE A 16 1.84 -23.63 36.86
C PHE A 16 2.44 -24.40 35.68
N VAL A 17 2.21 -25.71 35.65
CA VAL A 17 2.52 -26.52 34.46
C VAL A 17 1.33 -26.43 33.52
N ILE A 18 1.44 -25.59 32.50
CA ILE A 18 0.45 -25.51 31.43
C ILE A 18 0.86 -26.53 30.37
N SER A 19 0.16 -27.67 30.33
CA SER A 19 0.27 -28.59 29.19
C SER A 19 -0.56 -28.01 28.05
N VAL A 20 0.12 -27.42 27.07
CA VAL A 20 -0.52 -27.02 25.82
C VAL A 20 -0.66 -28.29 24.96
N PRO A 21 -1.89 -28.66 24.53
CA PRO A 21 -2.05 -29.78 23.62
C PRO A 21 -1.24 -29.52 22.34
N LEU A 22 -0.58 -30.56 21.84
CA LEU A 22 0.10 -30.50 20.54
C LEU A 22 -0.95 -30.21 19.46
N PHE A 23 -0.58 -29.36 18.50
CA PHE A 23 -1.46 -29.05 17.40
C PHE A 23 -1.61 -30.28 16.49
N ASP A 24 -2.82 -30.83 16.44
CA ASP A 24 -3.16 -32.05 15.69
C ASP A 24 -3.45 -31.79 14.19
N ASP A 25 -3.00 -30.67 13.65
CA ASP A 25 -3.22 -30.25 12.25
C ASP A 25 -4.69 -30.15 11.81
N VAL A 26 -5.61 -30.14 12.78
CA VAL A 26 -7.05 -29.91 12.57
C VAL A 26 -7.34 -28.43 12.69
N ILE A 27 -7.78 -27.81 11.59
CA ILE A 27 -8.12 -26.39 11.53
C ILE A 27 -9.57 -26.23 12.00
N LYS A 28 -9.77 -25.60 13.15
CA LYS A 28 -11.11 -25.28 13.68
C LYS A 28 -11.35 -23.77 13.68
N ASP A 29 -10.35 -23.00 14.12
CA ASP A 29 -10.41 -21.55 14.25
C ASP A 29 -9.37 -20.84 13.36
N GLU A 30 -9.52 -19.53 13.19
CA GLU A 30 -8.56 -18.72 12.41
C GLU A 30 -7.12 -18.80 12.97
N LEU A 31 -6.97 -18.96 14.30
CA LEU A 31 -5.66 -19.10 14.93
C LEU A 31 -4.97 -20.41 14.55
N ASP A 32 -5.73 -21.47 14.31
CA ASP A 32 -5.21 -22.75 13.84
C ASP A 32 -4.67 -22.65 12.40
N GLU A 33 -5.25 -21.79 11.56
CA GLU A 33 -4.72 -21.50 10.22
C GLU A 33 -3.33 -20.87 10.31
N TRP A 34 -3.11 -19.94 11.24
CA TRP A 34 -1.80 -19.36 11.52
C TRP A 34 -0.81 -20.38 12.05
N LEU A 35 -1.25 -21.28 12.93
CA LEU A 35 -0.40 -22.32 13.50
C LEU A 35 -0.01 -23.36 12.44
N TYR A 36 -0.95 -23.72 11.56
CA TYR A 36 -0.68 -24.57 10.40
C TYR A 36 0.33 -23.92 9.46
N PHE A 37 0.13 -22.63 9.13
CA PHE A 37 1.07 -21.87 8.32
C PHE A 37 2.46 -21.80 8.96
N ALA A 38 2.55 -21.56 10.28
CA ALA A 38 3.83 -21.52 10.98
C ALA A 38 4.55 -22.87 10.97
N LYS A 39 3.80 -23.98 11.06
CA LYS A 39 4.35 -25.33 11.05
C LYS A 39 4.77 -25.81 9.66
N HIS A 40 3.95 -25.56 8.64
CA HIS A 40 4.14 -26.13 7.30
C HIS A 40 4.69 -25.12 6.28
N SER A 41 4.73 -23.83 6.61
CA SER A 41 5.06 -22.74 5.68
C SER A 41 4.24 -22.82 4.37
N GLU A 42 2.97 -23.17 4.51
CA GLU A 42 2.02 -23.38 3.43
C GLU A 42 0.64 -22.84 3.82
N VAL A 43 -0.04 -22.28 2.85
CA VAL A 43 -1.40 -21.75 2.99
C VAL A 43 -2.29 -22.57 2.05
N LYS A 44 -3.34 -23.22 2.58
CA LYS A 44 -4.31 -23.94 1.75
C LYS A 44 -5.38 -22.97 1.23
N ASP A 45 -5.93 -23.28 0.06
CA ASP A 45 -7.01 -22.48 -0.54
C ASP A 45 -8.32 -22.54 0.26
N ASP A 46 -8.48 -23.57 1.09
CA ASP A 46 -9.65 -23.79 1.95
C ASP A 46 -9.65 -22.92 3.23
N PHE A 47 -8.63 -22.09 3.44
CA PHE A 47 -8.54 -21.21 4.62
C PHE A 47 -9.61 -20.13 4.57
N LYS A 48 -10.31 -19.95 5.68
CA LYS A 48 -11.42 -19.01 5.81
C LYS A 48 -10.94 -17.60 6.09
N SER A 49 -9.77 -17.43 6.71
CA SER A 49 -9.31 -16.11 7.10
C SER A 49 -9.00 -15.23 5.88
N PRO A 50 -9.55 -13.99 5.82
CA PRO A 50 -9.26 -13.06 4.72
C PRO A 50 -7.78 -12.66 4.65
N TYR A 51 -7.06 -12.78 5.76
CA TYR A 51 -5.63 -12.45 5.84
C TYR A 51 -4.74 -13.54 5.24
N MET A 52 -5.18 -14.80 5.27
CA MET A 52 -4.40 -15.92 4.73
C MET A 52 -4.15 -15.79 3.24
N LYS A 53 -5.07 -15.19 2.48
CA LYS A 53 -4.85 -14.89 1.05
C LYS A 53 -3.65 -13.98 0.82
N LYS A 54 -3.51 -12.92 1.62
CA LYS A 54 -2.34 -12.01 1.56
C LYS A 54 -1.06 -12.71 1.99
N VAL A 55 -1.14 -13.63 2.94
CA VAL A 55 0.01 -14.43 3.37
C VAL A 55 0.43 -15.38 2.25
N ALA A 56 -0.50 -16.01 1.53
CA ALA A 56 -0.22 -16.85 0.37
C ALA A 56 0.51 -16.10 -0.75
N GLU A 57 0.04 -14.88 -1.08
CA GLU A 57 0.70 -14.01 -2.06
C GLU A 57 2.13 -13.63 -1.65
N ARG A 58 2.33 -13.29 -0.37
CA ARG A 58 3.68 -12.97 0.12
C ARG A 58 4.58 -14.20 0.15
N LEU A 59 4.02 -15.34 0.55
CA LEU A 59 4.73 -16.61 0.58
C LEU A 59 5.16 -17.04 -0.82
N SER A 60 4.32 -16.89 -1.83
CA SER A 60 4.69 -17.22 -3.21
C SER A 60 5.86 -16.36 -3.69
N VAL A 61 5.84 -15.05 -3.41
CA VAL A 61 6.96 -14.14 -3.73
C VAL A 61 8.24 -14.48 -2.96
N LEU A 62 8.14 -15.03 -1.75
CA LEU A 62 9.29 -15.49 -0.97
C LEU A 62 9.83 -16.84 -1.44
N LYS A 63 8.95 -17.73 -1.92
CA LYS A 63 9.32 -19.03 -2.49
C LYS A 63 9.93 -18.93 -3.89
N MET A 64 9.71 -17.82 -4.60
CA MET A 64 10.33 -17.56 -5.91
C MET A 64 11.86 -17.61 -5.84
N THR A 65 12.44 -18.18 -6.89
CA THR A 65 13.88 -18.12 -7.15
C THR A 65 14.30 -16.70 -7.56
N THR A 66 15.60 -16.42 -7.52
CA THR A 66 16.14 -15.11 -7.90
C THR A 66 15.76 -14.72 -9.34
N GLU A 67 15.73 -15.69 -10.25
CA GLU A 67 15.36 -15.49 -11.65
C GLU A 67 13.89 -15.13 -11.82
N GLU A 68 12.99 -15.90 -11.19
CA GLU A 68 11.54 -15.65 -11.20
C GLU A 68 11.21 -14.30 -10.57
N ARG A 69 11.89 -13.94 -9.47
CA ARG A 69 11.73 -12.64 -8.81
C ARG A 69 12.13 -11.49 -9.73
N GLN A 70 13.21 -11.65 -10.49
CA GLN A 70 13.66 -10.63 -11.45
C GLN A 70 12.65 -10.46 -12.59
N HIS A 71 12.12 -11.56 -13.12
CA HIS A 71 11.06 -11.50 -14.14
C HIS A 71 9.80 -10.80 -13.61
N TYR A 72 9.37 -11.14 -12.39
CA TYR A 72 8.22 -10.50 -11.74
C TYR A 72 8.45 -8.99 -11.55
N GLN A 73 9.63 -8.59 -11.08
CA GLN A 73 9.96 -7.16 -10.93
C GLN A 73 9.97 -6.43 -12.26
N ASN A 74 10.51 -7.04 -13.32
CA ASN A 74 10.51 -6.45 -14.65
C ASN A 74 9.07 -6.22 -15.15
N TYR A 75 8.19 -7.23 -15.03
CA TYR A 75 6.78 -7.11 -15.39
C TYR A 75 6.07 -5.99 -14.62
N VAL A 76 6.28 -5.91 -13.31
CA VAL A 76 5.70 -4.83 -12.49
C VAL A 76 6.22 -3.46 -12.92
N ASN A 77 7.51 -3.34 -13.18
CA ASN A 77 8.13 -2.10 -13.63
C ASN A 77 7.64 -1.66 -15.01
N GLU A 78 7.43 -2.59 -15.94
CA GLU A 78 6.86 -2.30 -17.26
C GLU A 78 5.43 -1.77 -17.14
N SER A 79 4.58 -2.43 -16.34
CA SER A 79 3.20 -1.96 -16.11
C SER A 79 3.14 -0.58 -15.47
N LEU A 80 4.07 -0.25 -14.56
CA LEU A 80 4.14 1.08 -13.96
C LEU A 80 4.57 2.13 -15.00
N LYS A 81 5.60 1.84 -15.80
CA LYS A 81 6.04 2.74 -16.87
C LYS A 81 4.92 3.04 -17.85
N GLU A 82 4.17 2.03 -18.29
CA GLU A 82 3.02 2.23 -19.18
C GLU A 82 1.98 3.17 -18.58
N ARG A 83 1.65 3.01 -17.30
CA ARG A 83 0.74 3.93 -16.60
C ARG A 83 1.29 5.34 -16.56
N ASP A 84 2.58 5.49 -16.25
CA ASP A 84 3.22 6.80 -16.18
C ASP A 84 3.20 7.50 -17.54
N TYR A 85 3.48 6.78 -18.64
CA TYR A 85 3.34 7.31 -20.00
C TYR A 85 1.91 7.77 -20.31
N LEU A 86 0.90 6.98 -19.96
CA LEU A 86 -0.51 7.34 -20.17
C LEU A 86 -0.93 8.56 -19.34
N VAL A 87 -0.42 8.68 -18.12
CA VAL A 87 -0.68 9.83 -17.25
C VAL A 87 0.00 11.07 -17.82
N ALA A 88 1.27 10.96 -18.23
CA ALA A 88 2.02 12.04 -18.85
C ALA A 88 1.33 12.57 -20.11
N ALA A 89 0.95 11.68 -21.04
CA ALA A 89 0.22 12.05 -22.25
C ALA A 89 -1.09 12.79 -21.92
N LYS A 90 -1.90 12.26 -20.99
CA LYS A 90 -3.14 12.93 -20.55
C LYS A 90 -2.90 14.27 -19.88
N THR A 91 -1.77 14.48 -19.21
CA THR A 91 -1.45 15.78 -18.61
C THR A 91 -0.97 16.79 -19.65
N GLU A 92 -0.22 16.34 -20.66
CA GLU A 92 0.21 17.17 -21.80
C GLU A 92 -1.01 17.62 -22.62
N ASP A 93 -1.91 16.70 -22.99
CA ASP A 93 -3.15 17.03 -23.71
C ASP A 93 -3.97 18.11 -22.98
N LYS A 94 -4.15 17.95 -21.65
CA LYS A 94 -4.87 18.92 -20.83
C LYS A 94 -4.16 20.27 -20.72
N ALA A 95 -2.83 20.29 -20.78
CA ALA A 95 -2.06 21.52 -20.75
C ALA A 95 -2.20 22.25 -22.09
N GLU A 96 -2.13 21.54 -23.21
CA GLU A 96 -2.35 22.07 -24.55
C GLU A 96 -3.76 22.65 -24.71
N ASP A 97 -4.79 21.93 -24.27
CA ASP A 97 -6.19 22.40 -24.29
C ASP A 97 -6.35 23.74 -23.56
N LYS A 98 -5.73 23.87 -22.37
CA LYS A 98 -5.76 25.12 -21.59
C LYS A 98 -5.08 26.27 -22.33
N ILE A 99 -3.94 26.00 -22.97
CA ILE A 99 -3.20 27.00 -23.76
C ILE A 99 -4.01 27.43 -24.98
N GLU A 100 -4.66 26.50 -25.68
CA GLU A 100 -5.53 26.83 -26.81
C GLU A 100 -6.73 27.68 -26.41
N ILE A 101 -7.39 27.33 -25.30
CA ILE A 101 -8.50 28.11 -24.74
C ILE A 101 -8.03 29.53 -24.40
N ALA A 102 -6.88 29.67 -23.72
CA ALA A 102 -6.31 30.98 -23.41
C ALA A 102 -6.01 31.81 -24.68
N LYS A 103 -5.43 31.19 -25.73
CA LYS A 103 -5.17 31.85 -27.02
C LYS A 103 -6.46 32.32 -27.71
N LYS A 104 -7.53 31.52 -27.68
CA LYS A 104 -8.84 31.92 -28.25
C LYS A 104 -9.43 33.11 -27.50
N MET A 105 -9.39 33.10 -26.17
CA MET A 105 -9.87 34.23 -25.35
C MET A 105 -9.06 35.52 -25.60
N LEU A 106 -7.73 35.43 -25.75
CA LEU A 106 -6.93 36.61 -26.08
C LEU A 106 -7.27 37.19 -27.46
N LYS A 107 -7.53 36.33 -28.46
CA LYS A 107 -7.96 36.77 -29.80
C LYS A 107 -9.35 37.42 -29.80
N GLU A 108 -10.25 36.98 -28.92
CA GLU A 108 -11.58 37.57 -28.74
C GLU A 108 -11.54 38.91 -27.97
N GLY A 109 -10.38 39.35 -27.49
CA GLY A 109 -10.18 40.67 -26.89
C GLY A 109 -10.38 40.74 -25.37
N TYR A 110 -10.41 39.59 -24.67
CA TYR A 110 -10.50 39.55 -23.21
C TYR A 110 -9.20 40.04 -22.55
N THR A 111 -9.32 40.68 -21.38
CA THR A 111 -8.15 41.18 -20.63
C THR A 111 -7.39 40.04 -19.95
N VAL A 112 -6.07 40.16 -19.84
CA VAL A 112 -5.18 39.15 -19.24
C VAL A 112 -5.65 38.70 -17.85
N GLU A 113 -6.18 39.63 -17.05
CA GLU A 113 -6.73 39.36 -15.72
C GLU A 113 -7.96 38.43 -15.75
N THR A 114 -8.83 38.59 -16.75
CA THR A 114 -10.02 37.75 -16.90
C THR A 114 -9.66 36.35 -17.40
N VAL A 115 -8.70 36.25 -18.32
CA VAL A 115 -8.20 34.96 -18.82
C VAL A 115 -7.54 34.17 -17.67
N SER A 116 -6.69 34.81 -16.87
CA SER A 116 -6.02 34.15 -15.72
C SER A 116 -7.00 33.60 -14.69
N LYS A 117 -8.07 34.35 -14.36
CA LYS A 117 -9.11 33.91 -13.44
C LYS A 117 -9.91 32.71 -13.97
N LEU A 118 -10.11 32.63 -15.29
CA LEU A 118 -10.94 31.59 -15.93
C LEU A 118 -10.16 30.30 -16.23
N THR A 119 -8.91 30.39 -16.68
CA THR A 119 -8.10 29.21 -17.07
C THR A 119 -7.34 28.58 -15.91
N THR A 120 -7.32 29.23 -14.73
CA THR A 120 -6.52 28.80 -13.57
C THR A 120 -5.02 28.67 -13.92
N SER A 121 -4.56 29.49 -14.88
CA SER A 121 -3.17 29.56 -15.33
C SER A 121 -2.47 30.77 -14.71
N SER A 122 -1.15 30.67 -14.54
CA SER A 122 -0.35 31.74 -13.97
C SER A 122 -0.35 32.98 -14.87
N TYR A 123 -0.31 34.17 -14.26
CA TYR A 123 -0.28 35.44 -15.00
C TYR A 123 0.93 35.50 -15.96
N GLU A 124 2.07 34.96 -15.53
CA GLU A 124 3.32 34.91 -16.28
C GLU A 124 3.23 34.04 -17.55
N GLU A 125 2.50 32.92 -17.52
CA GLU A 125 2.27 32.07 -18.69
C GLU A 125 1.41 32.77 -19.75
N ILE A 126 0.41 33.54 -19.32
CA ILE A 126 -0.52 34.24 -20.22
C ILE A 126 0.16 35.47 -20.84
N GLU A 127 1.01 36.17 -20.09
CA GLU A 127 1.78 37.31 -20.59
C GLU A 127 2.77 36.88 -21.68
N LYS A 128 3.50 35.77 -21.48
CA LYS A 128 4.34 35.17 -22.53
C LYS A 128 3.54 34.79 -23.78
N LEU A 129 2.30 34.32 -23.63
CA LEU A 129 1.44 33.98 -24.77
C LEU A 129 0.95 35.21 -25.53
N LYS A 130 0.77 36.35 -24.84
CA LYS A 130 0.42 37.63 -25.47
C LYS A 130 1.58 38.21 -26.27
N ASP A 131 2.81 38.06 -25.80
CA ASP A 131 4.00 38.56 -26.51
C ASP A 131 4.35 37.76 -27.78
N ILE A 132 3.80 36.55 -27.92
CA ILE A 132 4.01 35.65 -29.07
C ILE A 132 2.90 35.80 -30.14
N LEU A 133 1.77 36.42 -29.81
CA LEU A 133 0.60 36.65 -30.69
C LEU A 133 0.69 37.98 -31.43
#